data_AF-A0A952X5L0-F1
#
_entry.id   AF-A0A952X5L0-F1
#
_cell.length_a   1.000
_cell.length_b   1.000
_cell.length_c   1.000
_cell.angle_alpha   90.00
_cell.angle_beta   90.00
_cell.angle_gamma   90.00
#
_symmetry.space_group_name_H-M   'P 1'
#
loop_
_entity.id
_entity.type
_entity.pdbx_description
1 polymer ?
#
loop_
_entity_poly.entity_id
_entity_poly.type
_entity_poly.pdbx_seq_one_letter_code
_entity_poly.pdbx_strand_id
1 'polypeptide(L)'
;MTTCFVAFGGNLGDVAATFSAAADALAATPGVSLAARSRTYRTRPMGDAAAPAYLNAAVELDTQLTPEVLLTEMQRIENRFGRTREQHWGSRTLDLDLLAAGTRVVATPRLTLPHPLAWHRRFVLDPWCELSPEWTHPVLGETVRAMRERLLVRPLPVHADAEELRRRLSRREDVVVVEDSTAAAIRFVSEHSARGPRNVLVPSGAAGGRLADDVLTAALDDPQPLVSTDDERGGA
;
A
#
# COMPACT_ATOMS: atom_id res chain seq x y z
N MET A 1 -8.31 -1.05 23.39
CA MET A 1 -8.00 -0.26 22.18
C MET A 1 -7.75 -1.25 21.05
N THR A 2 -7.95 -0.84 19.80
CA THR A 2 -7.68 -1.65 18.60
C THR A 2 -6.45 -1.08 17.91
N THR A 3 -5.47 -1.94 17.62
CA THR A 3 -4.30 -1.59 16.83
C THR A 3 -4.67 -1.46 15.36
N CYS A 4 -4.29 -0.35 14.74
CA CYS A 4 -4.54 -0.02 13.34
C CYS A 4 -3.23 0.33 12.65
N PHE A 5 -3.15 0.01 11.36
CA PHE A 5 -2.00 0.36 10.53
C PHE A 5 -2.43 1.31 9.43
N VAL A 6 -1.70 2.41 9.25
CA VAL A 6 -2.01 3.42 8.25
C VAL A 6 -0.78 3.64 7.38
N ALA A 7 -0.94 3.53 6.06
CA ALA A 7 0.08 3.92 5.09
C ALA A 7 -0.02 5.41 4.78
N PHE A 8 1.12 6.05 4.62
CA PHE A 8 1.28 7.44 4.25
C PHE A 8 1.92 7.49 2.86
N GLY A 9 1.42 8.37 2.00
CA GLY A 9 1.97 8.61 0.65
C GLY A 9 1.95 10.08 0.28
N GLY A 10 2.98 10.57 -0.41
CA GLY A 10 3.02 11.96 -0.89
C GLY A 10 4.23 12.23 -1.80
N ASN A 11 4.14 13.22 -2.67
CA ASN A 11 5.23 13.62 -3.58
C ASN A 11 5.28 15.13 -3.86
N LEU A 12 4.47 15.95 -3.19
CA LEU A 12 4.43 17.41 -3.35
C LEU A 12 4.86 18.14 -2.08
N GLY A 13 5.69 19.17 -2.26
CA GLY A 13 6.17 20.02 -1.17
C GLY A 13 7.13 19.30 -0.23
N ASP A 14 7.17 19.74 1.03
CA ASP A 14 7.94 19.07 2.07
C ASP A 14 7.15 17.87 2.64
N VAL A 15 7.24 16.75 1.93
CA VAL A 15 6.49 15.53 2.26
C VAL A 15 6.90 14.95 3.62
N ALA A 16 8.18 15.05 3.98
CA ALA A 16 8.67 14.54 5.27
C ALA A 16 8.09 15.34 6.45
N ALA A 17 8.09 16.67 6.36
CA ALA A 17 7.44 17.53 7.35
C ALA A 17 5.92 17.28 7.38
N THR A 18 5.29 17.11 6.21
CA THR A 18 3.86 16.78 6.09
C THR A 18 3.53 15.46 6.78
N PHE A 19 4.35 14.42 6.62
CA PHE A 19 4.16 13.14 7.30
C PHE A 19 4.29 13.27 8.81
N SER A 20 5.24 14.07 9.32
CA SER A 20 5.34 14.31 10.76
C SER A 20 4.10 15.02 11.29
N ALA A 21 3.69 16.12 10.65
CA ALA A 21 2.52 16.88 11.06
C ALA A 21 1.22 16.05 10.97
N ALA A 22 1.12 15.12 10.00
CA ALA A 22 -0.01 14.20 9.89
C ALA A 22 -0.03 13.15 11.00
N ALA A 23 1.13 12.60 11.39
CA ALA A 23 1.24 11.68 12.51
C ALA A 23 0.86 12.36 13.84
N ASP A 24 1.34 13.59 14.05
CA ASP A 24 0.97 14.40 15.22
C ASP A 24 -0.53 14.71 15.25
N ALA A 25 -1.13 14.99 14.09
CA ALA A 25 -2.56 15.21 13.96
C ALA A 25 -3.41 13.96 14.28
N LEU A 26 -2.94 12.78 13.87
CA LEU A 26 -3.57 11.51 14.24
C LEU A 26 -3.49 11.30 15.74
N ALA A 27 -2.32 11.51 16.35
CA ALA A 27 -2.11 11.37 17.79
C ALA A 27 -2.92 12.40 18.62
N ALA A 28 -3.22 13.57 18.05
CA ALA A 28 -4.07 14.58 18.70
C ALA A 28 -5.58 14.27 18.58
N THR A 29 -5.97 13.27 17.79
CA THR A 29 -7.38 12.85 17.68
C THR A 29 -7.81 12.14 18.98
N PRO A 30 -8.92 12.56 19.64
CA PRO A 30 -9.39 11.90 20.85
C PRO A 30 -9.58 10.39 20.67
N GLY A 31 -9.01 9.61 21.58
CA GLY A 31 -9.08 8.14 21.53
C GLY A 31 -8.16 7.50 20.49
N VAL A 32 -7.17 8.22 19.95
CA VAL A 32 -6.09 7.69 19.10
C VAL A 32 -4.75 7.95 19.79
N SER A 33 -3.86 6.96 19.78
CA SER A 33 -2.47 7.11 20.21
C SER A 33 -1.54 6.54 19.15
N LEU A 34 -0.47 7.26 18.84
CA LEU A 34 0.57 6.79 17.93
C LEU A 34 1.52 5.85 18.68
N ALA A 35 1.58 4.59 18.25
CA ALA A 35 2.41 3.56 18.87
C ALA A 35 3.80 3.50 18.23
N ALA A 36 3.88 3.56 16.90
CA ALA A 36 5.14 3.48 16.17
C ALA A 36 5.06 4.14 14.77
N ARG A 37 6.22 4.45 14.20
CA ARG A 37 6.39 4.98 12.84
C ARG A 37 7.50 4.20 12.14
N SER A 38 7.29 3.85 10.88
CA SER A 38 8.35 3.25 10.05
C SER A 38 9.36 4.32 9.61
N ARG A 39 10.45 3.88 8.99
CA ARG A 39 11.23 4.76 8.12
C ARG A 39 10.39 5.29 6.97
N THR A 40 10.82 6.42 6.43
CA THR A 40 10.28 6.94 5.17
C THR A 40 11.04 6.32 4.01
N TYR A 41 10.32 5.86 3.00
CA TYR A 41 10.84 5.21 1.82
C TYR A 41 10.62 6.08 0.59
N ARG A 42 11.64 6.23 -0.23
CA ARG A 42 11.52 6.82 -1.56
C ARG A 42 11.16 5.74 -2.57
N THR A 43 10.18 6.03 -3.41
CA THR A 43 9.68 5.12 -4.45
C THR A 43 9.57 5.83 -5.78
N ARG A 44 9.58 5.07 -6.87
CA ARG A 44 9.45 5.65 -8.21
C ARG A 44 8.07 6.32 -8.38
N PRO A 45 7.97 7.39 -9.19
CA PRO A 45 6.68 7.93 -9.55
C PRO A 45 5.82 6.86 -10.24
N MET A 46 4.57 6.74 -9.81
CA MET A 46 3.58 5.92 -10.51
C MET A 46 3.06 6.75 -11.70
N GLY A 47 3.18 6.22 -12.92
CA GLY A 47 2.73 6.91 -14.13
C GLY A 47 3.83 7.72 -14.82
N ASP A 48 3.71 9.06 -14.79
CA ASP A 48 4.63 9.95 -15.50
C ASP A 48 6.03 9.94 -14.86
N ALA A 49 7.03 9.50 -15.63
CA ALA A 49 8.42 9.43 -15.21
C ALA A 49 9.01 10.82 -14.88
N ALA A 50 8.40 11.91 -15.35
CA ALA A 50 8.79 13.27 -15.02
C ALA A 50 8.27 13.76 -13.66
N ALA A 51 7.36 13.02 -13.01
CA ALA A 51 6.83 13.41 -11.70
C ALA A 51 7.88 13.20 -10.58
N PRO A 52 7.81 14.00 -9.49
CA PRO A 52 8.66 13.78 -8.33
C PRO A 52 8.46 12.37 -7.76
N ALA A 53 9.55 11.79 -7.25
CA ALA A 53 9.49 10.53 -6.51
C ALA A 53 8.51 10.64 -5.33
N TYR A 54 7.77 9.57 -5.07
CA TYR A 54 6.93 9.50 -3.89
C TYR A 54 7.77 9.18 -2.66
N LEU A 55 7.35 9.72 -1.52
CA LEU A 55 7.70 9.19 -0.22
C LEU A 55 6.53 8.36 0.30
N ASN A 56 6.85 7.24 0.93
CA ASN A 56 5.89 6.36 1.59
C ASN A 56 6.38 6.02 3.00
N ALA A 57 5.45 5.86 3.92
CA ALA A 57 5.72 5.42 5.29
C ALA A 57 4.50 4.67 5.83
N ALA A 58 4.63 4.09 7.01
CA ALA A 58 3.54 3.52 7.76
C ALA A 58 3.59 3.98 9.21
N VAL A 59 2.42 4.00 9.85
CA VAL A 59 2.30 4.21 11.30
C VAL A 59 1.42 3.13 11.91
N GLU A 60 1.74 2.81 13.16
CA GLU A 60 0.93 1.96 14.02
C GLU A 60 0.21 2.86 15.03
N LEU A 61 -1.10 2.68 15.15
CA LEU A 61 -1.97 3.43 16.03
C LEU A 61 -2.70 2.47 16.96
N ASP A 62 -2.90 2.84 18.22
CA ASP A 62 -3.92 2.24 19.06
C ASP A 62 -5.11 3.19 19.16
N THR A 63 -6.32 2.69 18.92
CA THR A 63 -7.52 3.55 18.92
C THR A 63 -8.72 2.94 19.62
N GLN A 64 -9.59 3.80 20.15
CA GLN A 64 -10.93 3.48 20.64
C GLN A 64 -12.00 3.71 19.55
N LEU A 65 -11.64 4.35 18.44
CA LEU A 65 -12.55 4.67 17.34
C LEU A 65 -12.89 3.41 16.54
N THR A 66 -14.06 3.39 15.92
CA THR A 66 -14.36 2.39 14.90
C THR A 66 -13.56 2.70 13.62
N PRO A 67 -13.30 1.71 12.75
CA PRO A 67 -12.57 1.94 11.51
C PRO A 67 -13.18 3.03 10.61
N GLU A 68 -14.50 3.14 10.57
CA GLU A 68 -15.21 4.15 9.77
C GLU A 68 -15.03 5.58 10.32
N VAL A 69 -15.00 5.71 11.64
CA VAL A 69 -14.74 6.99 12.32
C VAL A 69 -13.28 7.38 12.13
N LEU A 70 -12.35 6.44 12.30
CA LEU A 70 -10.92 6.67 12.03
C LEU A 70 -10.69 7.09 10.57
N LEU A 71 -11.31 6.41 9.61
CA LEU A 71 -11.25 6.77 8.20
C LEU A 71 -11.74 8.21 7.95
N THR A 72 -12.82 8.61 8.63
CA THR A 72 -13.37 9.97 8.51
C THR A 72 -12.39 11.02 9.05
N GLU A 73 -11.73 10.74 10.19
CA GLU A 73 -10.70 11.63 10.73
C GLU A 73 -9.45 11.70 9.82
N MET A 74 -9.02 10.57 9.26
CA MET A 74 -7.92 10.54 8.28
C MET A 74 -8.23 11.41 7.07
N GLN A 75 -9.43 11.29 6.49
CA GLN A 75 -9.87 12.12 5.36
C GLN A 75 -9.90 13.61 5.72
N ARG A 76 -10.32 13.96 6.95
CA ARG A 76 -10.28 15.35 7.43
C ARG A 76 -8.85 15.88 7.53
N ILE A 77 -7.91 15.05 7.99
CA ILE A 77 -6.49 15.39 8.07
C ILE A 77 -5.90 15.61 6.67
N GLU A 78 -6.15 14.71 5.72
CA GLU A 78 -5.72 14.85 4.32
C GLU A 78 -6.19 16.17 3.70
N ASN A 79 -7.47 16.50 3.87
CA ASN A 79 -8.05 17.74 3.34
C ASN A 79 -7.35 18.98 3.92
N ARG A 80 -6.94 18.95 5.20
CA ARG A 80 -6.20 20.05 5.84
C ARG A 80 -4.80 20.23 5.26
N PHE A 81 -4.17 19.16 4.79
CA PHE A 81 -2.85 19.20 4.15
C PHE A 81 -2.92 19.45 2.64
N GLY A 82 -4.07 19.89 2.11
CA GLY A 82 -4.18 20.39 0.75
C GLY A 82 -4.42 19.32 -0.32
N ARG A 83 -5.04 18.19 0.04
CA ARG A 83 -5.46 17.18 -0.95
C ARG A 83 -6.49 17.77 -1.93
N THR A 84 -6.08 18.10 -3.15
CA THR A 84 -6.98 18.37 -4.29
C THR A 84 -7.15 17.09 -5.13
N ARG A 85 -8.39 16.56 -5.24
CA ARG A 85 -8.67 15.33 -6.01
C ARG A 85 -8.84 15.65 -7.50
N GLU A 86 -7.79 16.13 -8.14
CA GLU A 86 -7.85 16.56 -9.55
C GLU A 86 -7.54 15.43 -10.55
N GLN A 87 -6.71 14.44 -10.18
CA GLN A 87 -6.34 13.32 -11.06
C GLN A 87 -6.24 11.98 -10.31
N HIS A 88 -6.66 10.89 -10.96
CA HIS A 88 -6.44 9.53 -10.46
C HIS A 88 -4.92 9.24 -10.50
N TRP A 89 -4.33 9.07 -9.32
CA TRP A 89 -2.88 9.01 -9.08
C TRP A 89 -2.07 10.26 -9.38
N GLY A 90 -2.73 11.42 -9.31
CA GLY A 90 -2.02 12.69 -9.34
C GLY A 90 -1.02 12.85 -8.20
N SER A 91 -0.12 13.81 -8.41
CA SER A 91 0.74 14.30 -7.36
C SER A 91 -0.10 14.81 -6.18
N ARG A 92 0.31 14.48 -4.97
CA ARG A 92 -0.43 14.79 -3.74
C ARG A 92 0.52 15.15 -2.62
N THR A 93 0.07 16.02 -1.73
CA THR A 93 0.80 16.39 -0.51
C THR A 93 0.74 15.26 0.53
N LEU A 94 -0.44 14.65 0.71
CA LEU A 94 -0.68 13.57 1.66
C LEU A 94 -1.82 12.65 1.22
N ASP A 95 -1.62 11.36 1.42
CA ASP A 95 -2.58 10.26 1.29
C ASP A 95 -2.41 9.34 2.49
N LEU A 96 -3.52 9.01 3.14
CA LEU A 96 -3.62 8.20 4.34
C LEU A 96 -4.54 7.01 4.05
N ASP A 97 -3.95 5.84 3.88
CA ASP A 97 -4.68 4.59 3.62
C ASP A 97 -4.76 3.73 4.88
N LEU A 98 -5.98 3.43 5.35
CA LEU A 98 -6.17 2.52 6.48
C LEU A 98 -5.96 1.08 6.00
N LEU A 99 -4.86 0.45 6.43
CA LEU A 99 -4.45 -0.87 5.96
C LEU A 99 -5.19 -1.99 6.70
N ALA A 100 -5.29 -1.88 8.02
CA ALA A 100 -5.95 -2.87 8.88
C ALA A 100 -6.38 -2.25 10.21
N ALA A 101 -7.36 -2.87 10.86
CA ALA A 101 -7.84 -2.53 12.20
C ALA A 101 -8.07 -3.81 13.02
N GLY A 102 -7.06 -4.20 13.80
CA GLY A 102 -6.98 -5.50 14.45
C GLY A 102 -7.08 -6.61 13.41
N THR A 103 -8.00 -7.55 13.62
CA THR A 103 -8.34 -8.64 12.70
C THR A 103 -9.67 -8.42 11.98
N ARG A 104 -10.21 -7.19 12.01
CA ARG A 104 -11.52 -6.89 11.40
C ARG A 104 -11.47 -7.05 9.89
N VAL A 105 -12.51 -7.72 9.36
CA VAL A 105 -12.79 -7.79 7.93
C VAL A 105 -14.02 -6.92 7.66
N VAL A 106 -13.85 -5.89 6.84
CA VAL A 106 -14.90 -4.92 6.52
C VAL A 106 -15.07 -4.90 5.00
N ALA A 107 -16.31 -4.98 4.53
CA ALA A 107 -16.66 -4.88 3.12
C ALA A 107 -17.89 -3.98 2.98
N THR A 108 -17.66 -2.68 2.93
CA THR A 108 -18.71 -1.67 2.74
C THR A 108 -18.38 -0.81 1.52
N PRO A 109 -19.36 -0.10 0.93
CA PRO A 109 -19.08 0.85 -0.15
C PRO A 109 -18.09 1.96 0.21
N ARG A 110 -17.90 2.26 1.51
CA ARG A 110 -17.01 3.32 1.99
C ARG A 110 -15.63 2.82 2.43
N LEU A 111 -15.54 1.58 2.91
CA LEU A 111 -14.35 1.03 3.53
C LEU A 111 -14.26 -0.47 3.28
N THR A 112 -13.10 -0.91 2.80
CA THR A 112 -12.72 -2.31 2.70
C THR A 112 -11.49 -2.56 3.56
N LEU A 113 -11.56 -3.49 4.51
CA LEU A 113 -10.44 -3.90 5.36
C LEU A 113 -10.28 -5.43 5.40
N PRO A 114 -9.04 -5.92 5.49
CA PRO A 114 -7.80 -5.17 5.26
C PRO A 114 -7.72 -4.59 3.84
N HIS A 115 -6.93 -3.53 3.63
CA HIS A 115 -6.95 -2.75 2.39
C HIS A 115 -6.65 -3.63 1.15
N PRO A 116 -7.56 -3.71 0.16
CA PRO A 116 -7.61 -4.80 -0.83
C PRO A 116 -6.39 -4.92 -1.74
N LEU A 117 -5.61 -3.85 -1.88
CA LEU A 117 -4.41 -3.83 -2.72
C LEU A 117 -3.11 -3.68 -1.93
N ALA A 118 -3.16 -3.60 -0.59
CA ALA A 118 -1.97 -3.32 0.22
C ALA A 118 -0.90 -4.39 0.06
N TRP A 119 -1.30 -5.66 0.07
CA TRP A 119 -0.39 -6.80 -0.02
C TRP A 119 0.17 -7.07 -1.42
N HIS A 120 -0.13 -6.22 -2.41
CA HIS A 120 0.49 -6.28 -3.74
C HIS A 120 1.48 -5.14 -3.98
N ARG A 121 1.75 -4.29 -2.98
CA ARG A 121 2.52 -3.06 -3.13
C ARG A 121 3.73 -3.06 -2.19
N ARG A 122 4.94 -3.08 -2.76
CA ARG A 122 6.21 -3.00 -2.01
C ARG A 122 6.27 -1.75 -1.15
N PHE A 123 5.88 -0.60 -1.69
CA PHE A 123 5.89 0.67 -0.98
C PHE A 123 4.94 0.77 0.23
N VAL A 124 3.99 -0.18 0.36
CA VAL A 124 3.15 -0.34 1.55
C VAL A 124 3.73 -1.40 2.48
N LEU A 125 4.12 -2.56 1.92
CA LEU A 125 4.57 -3.70 2.70
C LEU A 125 5.94 -3.50 3.34
N ASP A 126 6.87 -2.81 2.68
CA ASP A 126 8.19 -2.54 3.23
C ASP A 126 8.13 -1.72 4.54
N PRO A 127 7.47 -0.54 4.58
CA PRO A 127 7.30 0.21 5.83
C PRO A 127 6.41 -0.52 6.85
N TRP A 128 5.34 -1.21 6.42
CA TRP A 128 4.48 -1.94 7.36
C TRP A 128 5.21 -3.12 8.02
N CYS A 129 6.09 -3.80 7.28
CA CYS A 129 6.89 -4.92 7.80
C CYS A 129 7.90 -4.47 8.87
N GLU A 130 8.32 -3.19 8.91
CA GLU A 130 9.13 -2.66 10.00
C GLU A 130 8.35 -2.56 11.32
N LEU A 131 7.05 -2.29 11.23
CA LEU A 131 6.18 -2.08 12.39
C LEU A 131 5.68 -3.40 12.96
N SER A 132 5.08 -4.23 12.10
CA SER A 132 4.39 -5.43 12.53
C SER A 132 4.55 -6.57 11.52
N PRO A 133 5.76 -7.15 11.42
CA PRO A 133 6.04 -8.20 10.44
C PRO A 133 5.19 -9.45 10.65
N GLU A 134 4.76 -9.72 11.89
CA GLU A 134 4.00 -10.90 12.28
C GLU A 134 2.48 -10.67 12.29
N TRP A 135 2.00 -9.45 11.99
CA TRP A 135 0.56 -9.24 11.82
C TRP A 135 0.06 -10.17 10.71
N THR A 136 -0.93 -11.00 11.05
CA THR A 136 -1.47 -12.00 10.14
C THR A 136 -2.78 -11.50 9.53
N HIS A 137 -2.81 -11.47 8.20
CA HIS A 137 -3.99 -11.04 7.48
C HIS A 137 -5.15 -12.02 7.73
N PRO A 138 -6.31 -11.57 8.27
CA PRO A 138 -7.39 -12.44 8.74
C PRO A 138 -8.01 -13.33 7.66
N VAL A 139 -8.02 -12.90 6.40
CA VAL A 139 -8.53 -13.70 5.27
C VAL A 139 -7.45 -14.51 4.54
N LEU A 140 -6.24 -13.96 4.37
CA LEU A 140 -5.13 -14.62 3.67
C LEU A 140 -4.41 -15.67 4.52
N GLY A 141 -4.42 -15.52 5.85
CA GLY A 141 -3.61 -16.32 6.76
C GLY A 141 -2.10 -16.11 6.61
N GLU A 142 -1.68 -15.03 5.94
CA GLU A 142 -0.28 -14.69 5.72
C GLU A 142 0.15 -13.52 6.61
N THR A 143 1.39 -13.57 7.09
CA THR A 143 1.99 -12.46 7.81
C THR A 143 2.40 -11.33 6.86
N VAL A 144 2.53 -10.09 7.36
CA VAL A 144 3.08 -8.97 6.58
C VAL A 144 4.44 -9.34 5.99
N ARG A 145 5.29 -10.02 6.77
CA ARG A 145 6.58 -10.54 6.31
C ARG A 145 6.44 -11.47 5.12
N ALA A 146 5.57 -12.49 5.19
CA ALA A 146 5.36 -13.43 4.09
C ALA A 146 4.81 -12.73 2.83
N MET A 147 3.85 -11.82 3.01
CA MET A 147 3.29 -11.02 1.92
C MET A 147 4.33 -10.11 1.27
N ARG A 148 5.32 -9.62 2.02
CA ARG A 148 6.47 -8.87 1.52
C ARG A 148 7.44 -9.76 0.76
N GLU A 149 7.86 -10.87 1.36
CA GLU A 149 8.88 -11.78 0.81
C GLU A 149 8.46 -12.36 -0.54
N ARG A 150 7.18 -12.71 -0.73
CA ARG A 150 6.69 -13.18 -2.04
C ARG A 150 6.85 -12.14 -3.16
N LEU A 151 6.85 -10.84 -2.84
CA LEU A 151 7.05 -9.77 -3.81
C LEU A 151 8.54 -9.45 -4.05
N LEU A 152 9.47 -10.10 -3.36
CA LEU A 152 10.91 -9.96 -3.59
C LEU A 152 11.42 -10.98 -4.63
N VAL A 153 10.66 -12.04 -4.92
CA VAL A 153 11.04 -13.06 -5.91
C VAL A 153 11.15 -12.46 -7.31
N ARG A 154 12.21 -12.81 -8.05
CA ARG A 154 12.46 -12.35 -9.42
C ARG A 154 12.85 -13.51 -10.36
N PRO A 155 12.30 -13.57 -11.59
CA PRO A 155 11.15 -12.80 -12.09
C PRO A 155 9.90 -13.00 -11.22
N LEU A 156 9.04 -11.98 -11.10
CA LEU A 156 7.90 -12.02 -10.18
C LEU A 156 6.87 -13.05 -10.66
N PRO A 157 6.50 -14.07 -9.85
CA PRO A 157 5.51 -15.07 -10.26
C PRO A 157 4.10 -14.47 -10.32
N VAL A 158 3.45 -14.56 -11.47
CA VAL A 158 2.12 -14.02 -11.70
C VAL A 158 1.19 -15.06 -12.33
N HIS A 159 -0.06 -15.05 -11.92
CA HIS A 159 -1.12 -15.81 -12.56
C HIS A 159 -2.14 -14.87 -13.16
N ALA A 160 -2.62 -15.17 -14.36
CA ALA A 160 -3.71 -14.45 -15.01
C ALA A 160 -4.69 -15.47 -15.60
N ASP A 161 -5.98 -15.32 -15.30
CA ASP A 161 -7.03 -16.19 -15.83
C ASP A 161 -7.36 -15.86 -17.31
N ALA A 162 -7.38 -14.57 -17.65
CA ALA A 162 -7.63 -14.06 -18.98
C ALA A 162 -6.45 -14.34 -19.94
N GLU A 163 -6.74 -14.98 -21.07
CA GLU A 163 -5.73 -15.39 -22.07
C GLU A 163 -4.97 -14.19 -22.67
N GLU A 164 -5.66 -13.08 -22.91
CA GLU A 164 -5.04 -11.85 -23.43
C GLU A 164 -4.01 -11.29 -22.44
N LEU A 165 -4.39 -11.18 -21.16
CA LEU A 165 -3.48 -10.71 -20.12
C LEU A 165 -2.30 -11.68 -19.96
N ARG A 166 -2.56 -12.99 -19.98
CA ARG A 166 -1.51 -14.01 -19.95
C ARG A 166 -0.49 -13.81 -21.08
N ARG A 167 -0.95 -13.71 -22.33
CA ARG A 167 -0.09 -13.46 -23.50
C ARG A 167 0.72 -12.17 -23.38
N ARG A 168 0.12 -11.12 -22.82
CA ARG A 168 0.79 -9.83 -22.60
C ARG A 168 1.90 -9.95 -21.55
N LEU A 169 1.60 -10.59 -20.41
CA LEU A 169 2.55 -10.79 -19.32
C LEU A 169 3.71 -11.72 -19.69
N SER A 170 3.48 -12.75 -20.52
CA SER A 170 4.53 -13.65 -21.00
C SER A 170 5.61 -12.97 -21.86
N ARG A 171 5.40 -11.72 -22.31
CA ARG A 171 6.40 -10.93 -23.08
C ARG A 171 7.33 -10.09 -22.22
N ARG A 172 7.07 -10.02 -20.91
CA ARG A 172 7.85 -9.25 -19.96
C ARG A 172 8.95 -10.13 -19.37
N GLU A 173 10.13 -9.56 -19.15
CA GLU A 173 11.27 -10.28 -18.55
C GLU A 173 11.26 -10.20 -17.00
N ASP A 174 10.55 -9.23 -16.44
CA ASP A 174 10.49 -8.95 -14.99
C ASP A 174 9.42 -9.76 -14.25
N VAL A 175 8.58 -10.52 -14.97
CA VAL A 175 7.56 -11.42 -14.44
C VAL A 175 7.65 -12.80 -15.07
N VAL A 176 7.21 -13.82 -14.35
CA VAL A 176 7.03 -15.18 -14.89
C VAL A 176 5.59 -15.61 -14.72
N VAL A 177 4.95 -15.98 -15.83
CA VAL A 177 3.57 -16.49 -15.81
C VAL A 177 3.59 -17.94 -15.34
N VAL A 178 2.89 -18.22 -14.24
CA VAL A 178 2.76 -19.57 -13.68
C VAL A 178 1.34 -20.11 -13.84
N GLU A 179 1.23 -21.39 -14.21
CA GLU A 179 -0.05 -22.08 -14.30
C GLU A 179 -0.59 -22.44 -12.91
N ASP A 180 0.29 -22.90 -12.01
CA ASP A 180 -0.06 -23.16 -10.62
C ASP A 180 -0.34 -21.83 -9.91
N SER A 181 -1.63 -21.58 -9.72
CA SER A 181 -2.09 -20.39 -9.05
C SER A 181 -1.53 -20.25 -7.62
N THR A 182 -1.30 -21.36 -6.89
CA THR A 182 -0.86 -21.33 -5.48
C THR A 182 0.55 -20.81 -5.30
N ALA A 183 1.40 -21.00 -6.32
CA ALA A 183 2.75 -20.47 -6.38
C ALA A 183 2.81 -19.00 -6.84
N ALA A 184 1.72 -18.42 -7.34
CA ALA A 184 1.71 -17.06 -7.84
C ALA A 184 1.74 -16.02 -6.72
N ALA A 185 2.65 -15.05 -6.82
CA ALA A 185 2.72 -13.92 -5.90
C ALA A 185 1.56 -12.93 -6.12
N ILE A 186 1.11 -12.78 -7.37
CA ILE A 186 -0.04 -11.96 -7.75
C ILE A 186 -0.95 -12.75 -8.67
N ARG A 187 -2.25 -12.67 -8.40
CA ARG A 187 -3.29 -13.32 -9.20
C ARG A 187 -4.19 -12.27 -9.80
N PHE A 188 -4.23 -12.17 -11.11
CA PHE A 188 -5.19 -11.36 -11.84
C PHE A 188 -6.37 -12.24 -12.23
N VAL A 189 -7.56 -11.84 -11.78
CA VAL A 189 -8.81 -12.58 -12.05
C VAL A 189 -9.83 -11.64 -12.69
N SER A 190 -10.54 -12.14 -13.68
CA SER A 190 -11.67 -11.44 -14.27
C SER A 190 -12.83 -11.29 -13.27
N GLU A 191 -13.69 -10.29 -13.51
CA GLU A 191 -14.86 -10.00 -12.66
C GLU A 191 -15.79 -11.21 -12.47
N HIS A 192 -15.80 -12.15 -13.41
CA HIS A 192 -16.67 -13.33 -13.40
C HIS A 192 -16.07 -14.50 -12.60
N SER A 193 -14.77 -14.48 -12.29
CA SER A 193 -14.06 -15.59 -11.65
C SER A 193 -13.61 -15.29 -10.22
N ALA A 194 -13.91 -14.09 -9.69
CA ALA A 194 -13.37 -13.62 -8.43
C ALA A 194 -13.79 -14.49 -7.23
N ARG A 195 -12.87 -15.34 -6.75
CA ARG A 195 -12.97 -16.01 -5.45
C ARG A 195 -11.68 -15.89 -4.66
N GLY A 196 -11.73 -15.15 -3.56
CA GLY A 196 -10.69 -15.13 -2.53
C GLY A 196 -9.86 -13.84 -2.47
N PRO A 197 -9.20 -13.60 -1.32
CA PRO A 197 -8.49 -12.35 -1.01
C PRO A 197 -7.15 -12.14 -1.75
N ARG A 198 -6.53 -13.18 -2.34
CA ARG A 198 -5.24 -13.06 -3.06
C ARG A 198 -5.36 -12.46 -4.46
N ASN A 199 -6.58 -12.09 -4.85
CA ASN A 199 -6.89 -11.79 -6.23
C ASN A 199 -6.99 -10.29 -6.46
N VAL A 200 -6.35 -9.84 -7.52
CA VAL A 200 -6.56 -8.53 -8.14
C VAL A 200 -7.67 -8.69 -9.15
N LEU A 201 -8.81 -8.06 -8.87
CA LEU A 201 -9.92 -7.99 -9.80
C LEU A 201 -9.52 -7.13 -11.00
N VAL A 202 -9.59 -7.68 -12.20
CA VAL A 202 -9.30 -6.97 -13.45
C VAL A 202 -10.60 -6.77 -14.22
N PRO A 203 -11.08 -5.52 -14.36
CA PRO A 203 -12.26 -5.21 -15.14
C PRO A 203 -12.15 -5.66 -16.59
N SER A 204 -13.29 -6.02 -17.18
CA SER A 204 -13.33 -6.32 -18.61
C SER A 204 -13.09 -5.05 -19.45
N GLY A 205 -11.98 -5.00 -20.20
CA GLY A 205 -11.64 -3.89 -21.11
C GLY A 205 -10.31 -3.17 -20.80
N ALA A 206 -10.07 -2.05 -21.48
CA ALA A 206 -8.79 -1.32 -21.44
C ALA A 206 -8.39 -0.83 -20.03
N ALA A 207 -9.38 -0.57 -19.17
CA ALA A 207 -9.13 -0.20 -17.77
C ALA A 207 -8.49 -1.35 -16.97
N GLY A 208 -8.85 -2.60 -17.28
CA GLY A 208 -8.25 -3.77 -16.65
C GLY A 208 -6.77 -3.94 -17.00
N GLY A 209 -6.40 -3.65 -18.25
CA GLY A 209 -5.01 -3.65 -18.68
C GLY A 209 -4.15 -2.70 -17.85
N ARG A 210 -4.62 -1.46 -17.65
CA ARG A 210 -3.96 -0.46 -16.79
C ARG A 210 -3.83 -0.95 -15.36
N LEU A 211 -4.94 -1.33 -14.71
CA LEU A 211 -4.91 -1.80 -13.32
C LEU A 211 -3.88 -2.93 -13.08
N ALA A 212 -3.77 -3.87 -14.01
CA ALA A 212 -2.77 -4.92 -13.93
C ALA A 212 -1.33 -4.37 -14.01
N ASP A 213 -1.06 -3.46 -14.95
CA ASP A 213 0.26 -2.83 -15.08
C ASP A 213 0.64 -2.01 -13.84
N ASP A 214 -0.33 -1.38 -13.21
CA ASP A 214 -0.12 -0.53 -12.04
C ASP A 214 0.16 -1.36 -10.78
N VAL A 215 -0.57 -2.46 -10.61
CA VAL A 215 -0.25 -3.43 -9.56
C VAL A 215 1.13 -4.04 -9.79
N LEU A 216 1.49 -4.39 -11.02
CA LEU A 216 2.83 -4.90 -11.32
C LEU A 216 3.91 -3.86 -11.06
N THR A 217 3.69 -2.61 -11.45
CA THR A 217 4.62 -1.51 -11.18
C THR A 217 4.86 -1.37 -9.68
N ALA A 218 3.80 -1.38 -8.88
CA ALA A 218 3.90 -1.30 -7.42
C ALA A 218 4.54 -2.54 -6.76
N ALA A 219 4.34 -3.72 -7.33
CA ALA A 219 4.91 -4.97 -6.84
C ALA A 219 6.39 -5.13 -7.20
N LEU A 220 6.76 -4.62 -8.38
CA LEU A 220 8.12 -4.65 -8.91
C LEU A 220 8.98 -3.51 -8.38
N ASP A 221 8.37 -2.48 -7.80
CA ASP A 221 9.07 -1.33 -7.24
C ASP A 221 10.11 -1.71 -6.18
N ASP A 222 11.10 -0.83 -6.00
CA ASP A 222 12.18 -1.02 -5.04
C ASP A 222 12.31 0.15 -4.05
N PRO A 223 11.44 0.19 -3.03
CA PRO A 223 11.43 1.25 -2.04
C PRO A 223 12.77 1.37 -1.32
N GLN A 224 13.40 2.55 -1.41
CA GLN A 224 14.67 2.84 -0.75
C GLN A 224 14.42 3.61 0.54
N PRO A 225 14.80 3.09 1.73
CA PRO A 225 14.66 3.86 2.97
C PRO A 225 15.52 5.13 2.88
N LEU A 226 14.96 6.26 3.33
CA LEU A 226 15.73 7.47 3.54
C LEU A 226 16.70 7.24 4.69
N VAL A 227 17.98 7.51 4.47
CA VAL A 227 18.98 7.55 5.53
C VAL A 227 18.64 8.75 6.41
N SER A 228 18.42 8.54 7.71
CA SER A 228 18.22 9.63 8.66
C SER A 228 19.47 10.50 8.70
N THR A 229 19.32 11.79 8.44
CA THR A 229 20.41 12.79 8.58
C THR A 229 20.85 13.01 10.04
N ASP A 230 20.24 12.30 10.99
CA ASP A 230 20.58 12.39 12.42
C ASP A 230 21.84 11.59 12.80
N ASP A 231 22.37 10.73 11.92
CA ASP A 231 23.63 10.01 12.15
C ASP A 231 24.90 10.86 11.85
N GLU A 232 24.77 12.04 11.24
CA GLU A 232 25.93 12.91 10.93
C GLU A 232 26.25 13.94 12.03
N ARG A 233 25.48 14.01 13.12
CA ARG A 233 25.73 14.96 14.23
C ARG A 233 26.19 14.31 15.54
N GLY A 234 26.52 13.02 15.53
CA GLY A 234 26.98 12.26 16.70
C GLY A 234 28.49 12.06 16.82
N GLY A 235 29.30 12.61 15.91
CA GLY A 235 30.74 12.40 15.86
C GLY A 235 31.54 13.68 15.63
N ALA A 236 31.65 14.52 16.66
CA ALA A 236 32.70 15.52 16.80
C ALA A 236 32.97 15.78 18.28
#